data_AF-X1D981-F1
#
_entry.id   AF-X1D981-F1
#
_cell.length_a   1.000
_cell.length_b   1.000
_cell.length_c   1.000
_cell.angle_alpha   90.00
_cell.angle_beta   90.00
_cell.angle_gamma   90.00
#
_symmetry.space_group_name_H-M   'P 1'
#
loop_
_entity.id
_entity.type
_entity.pdbx_description
1 polymer ?
#
loop_
_entity_poly.entity_id
_entity_poly.type
_entity_poly.pdbx_seq_one_letter_code
_entity_poly.pdbx_strand_id
1 'polypeptide(L)' 'MRDPHVESLRYRLKTSETTIYKNPPAVKFTRNEFECHLNDGVLTCHMRE' A
#
# COMPACT_ATOMS: atom_id res chain seq x y z
N MET A 1 -9.73 24.30 13.70
CA MET A 1 -10.06 22.86 13.74
C MET A 1 -9.14 22.22 12.72
N ARG A 2 -8.14 21.40 13.12
CA ARG A 2 -7.27 20.70 12.16
C ARG A 2 -8.10 19.53 11.62
N ASP A 3 -8.48 19.58 10.35
CA ASP A 3 -8.99 18.39 9.66
C ASP A 3 -7.95 17.27 9.83
N PRO A 4 -8.35 16.06 10.25
CA PRO A 4 -7.42 14.94 10.35
C PRO A 4 -7.04 14.51 8.92
N HIS A 5 -6.02 15.15 8.36
CA HIS A 5 -5.40 14.69 7.13
C HIS A 5 -4.70 13.35 7.43
N VAL A 6 -5.12 12.31 6.73
CA VAL A 6 -4.51 10.98 6.85
C VAL A 6 -3.27 10.94 5.97
N GLU A 7 -2.09 11.06 6.57
CA GLU A 7 -0.81 11.09 5.84
C GLU A 7 -0.42 9.70 5.28
N SER A 8 -0.82 8.62 5.97
CA SER A 8 -0.48 7.27 5.55
C SER A 8 -1.47 6.22 6.06
N LEU A 9 -1.77 5.23 5.20
CA LEU A 9 -2.53 4.03 5.53
C LEU A 9 -1.69 2.78 5.27
N ARG A 10 -1.74 1.80 6.18
CA ARG A 10 -0.98 0.54 6.08
C ARG A 10 -1.92 -0.65 6.20
N TYR A 11 -1.88 -1.53 5.22
CA TYR A 11 -2.70 -2.74 5.15
C TYR A 11 -1.80 -3.98 5.02
N ARG A 12 -2.04 -5.00 5.84
CA ARG A 12 -1.44 -6.33 5.64
C ARG A 12 -2.33 -7.12 4.71
N LEU A 13 -1.82 -7.45 3.53
CA LEU A 13 -2.54 -8.30 2.58
C LEU A 13 -2.40 -9.77 3.00
N LYS A 14 -3.53 -10.49 3.02
CA LYS A 14 -3.54 -11.95 3.12
C LYS A 14 -3.81 -12.51 1.74
N THR A 15 -2.94 -13.36 1.25
CA THR A 15 -3.18 -14.11 0.02
C THR A 15 -4.16 -15.26 0.28
N SER A 16 -5.01 -15.56 -0.70
CA SER A 16 -5.78 -16.81 -0.72
C SER A 16 -4.82 -18.01 -0.70
N GLU A 17 -5.22 -19.12 -0.06
CA GLU A 17 -4.42 -20.36 -0.01
C GLU A 17 -4.05 -20.90 -1.41
N THR A 18 -4.83 -20.53 -2.42
CA THR A 18 -4.66 -20.96 -3.81
C THR A 18 -3.74 -20.08 -4.66
N THR A 19 -3.28 -18.93 -4.14
CA THR A 19 -2.48 -17.96 -4.92
C THR A 19 -1.23 -17.56 -4.17
N ILE A 20 -0.18 -18.36 -4.38
CA ILE A 20 1.15 -18.10 -3.83
C ILE A 20 1.99 -17.42 -4.92
N TYR A 21 2.30 -16.14 -4.71
CA TYR A 21 3.35 -15.48 -5.48
C TYR A 21 4.69 -15.79 -4.83
N LYS A 22 5.55 -16.56 -5.50
CA LYS A 22 6.93 -16.76 -5.05
C LYS A 22 7.71 -15.48 -5.32
N ASN A 23 8.03 -14.75 -4.26
CA ASN A 23 8.87 -13.55 -4.28
C ASN A 23 8.35 -12.46 -5.26
N PRO A 24 7.12 -11.95 -5.07
CA PRO A 24 6.59 -10.91 -5.94
C PRO A 24 7.50 -9.68 -5.88
N PRO A 25 7.85 -9.09 -7.03
CA PRO A 25 8.62 -7.86 -7.03
C PRO A 25 7.85 -6.76 -6.29
N ALA A 26 8.59 -5.85 -5.65
CA ALA A 26 7.97 -4.69 -5.01
C ALA A 26 7.12 -3.93 -6.04
N VAL A 27 5.84 -3.75 -5.74
CA VAL A 27 4.92 -3.01 -6.61
C VAL A 27 4.90 -1.56 -6.15
N LYS A 28 5.37 -0.67 -7.02
CA LYS A 28 5.24 0.77 -6.86
C LYS A 28 4.19 1.31 -7.81
N PHE A 29 3.22 2.03 -7.27
CA PHE A 29 2.17 2.64 -8.06
C PHE A 29 1.94 4.08 -7.61
N THR A 30 1.96 5.02 -8.54
CA THR A 30 1.85 6.45 -8.24
C THR A 30 0.64 7.03 -8.98
N ARG A 31 -0.20 7.75 -8.23
CA ARG A 31 -1.29 8.60 -8.73
C ARG A 31 -1.04 10.05 -8.30
N ASN A 32 -1.87 10.96 -8.78
CA ASN A 32 -1.74 12.37 -8.42
C ASN A 32 -2.03 12.58 -6.92
N GLU A 33 -2.96 11.79 -6.39
CA GLU A 33 -3.50 11.91 -5.04
C GLU A 33 -2.73 11.06 -4.01
N PHE A 34 -2.08 9.97 -4.43
CA PHE A 34 -1.39 9.06 -3.51
C PHE A 34 -0.30 8.21 -4.18
N GLU A 35 0.59 7.68 -3.34
CA GLU A 35 1.61 6.72 -3.72
C GLU A 35 1.44 5.41 -2.93
N CYS A 36 1.46 4.28 -3.64
CA CYS A 36 1.34 2.95 -3.05
C CYS A 36 2.63 2.15 -3.21
N HIS A 37 3.06 1.50 -2.13
CA HIS A 37 4.15 0.53 -2.09
C HIS A 37 3.67 -0.79 -1.48
N LEU A 38 3.82 -1.89 -2.21
CA LEU A 38 3.66 -3.25 -1.67
C LEU A 38 5.03 -3.89 -1.50
N ASN A 39 5.42 -4.15 -0.25
CA ASN A 39 6.63 -4.89 0.08
C ASN A 39 6.35 -5.87 1.24
N ASP A 40 6.90 -7.08 1.17
CA ASP A 40 6.74 -8.12 2.20
C ASP A 40 5.28 -8.38 2.63
N GLY A 41 4.32 -8.28 1.69
CA GLY A 41 2.89 -8.46 1.95
C GLY A 41 2.21 -7.30 2.70
N VAL A 42 2.92 -6.19 2.88
CA VAL A 42 2.38 -4.96 3.47
C VAL A 42 2.21 -3.91 2.37
N LEU A 43 0.96 -3.50 2.15
CA LEU A 43 0.62 -2.36 1.32
C LEU A 43 0.66 -1.08 2.16
N THR A 44 1.48 -0.12 1.75
CA THR A 44 1.56 1.21 2.33
C THR A 44 1.08 2.23 1.30
N CYS A 45 0.12 3.05 1.68
CA CYS A 45 -0.38 4.17 0.89
C CYS A 45 0.06 5.48 1.57
N HIS A 46 0.71 6.36 0.83
CA HIS A 46 1.08 7.71 1.23
C HIS A 46 0.18 8.69 0.50
N MET A 47 -0.57 9.50 1.24
CA MET A 47 -1.41 10.54 0.63
C MET A 47 -0.55 11.75 0.27
N ARG A 48 -0.83 12.37 -0.87
CA ARG A 48 -0.21 13.63 -1.29
C ARG A 48 -1.10 14.79 -0.88
N GLU A 49 -0.50 15.90 -0.49
CA GLU A 49 -1.20 17.16 -0.15
C GLU A 49 -1.87 17.80 -1.37
#